data_AF-A0AA35SJY3-F1
#
_entry.id   AF-A0AA35SJY3-F1
#
_cell.length_a   1.000
_cell.length_b   1.000
_cell.length_c   1.000
_cell.angle_alpha   90.00
_cell.angle_beta   90.00
_cell.angle_gamma   90.00
#
_symmetry.space_group_name_H-M   'P 1'
#
loop_
_entity.id
_entity.type
_entity.pdbx_description
1 polymer ?
#
loop_
_entity_poly.entity_id
_entity_poly.type
_entity_poly.pdbx_seq_one_letter_code
_entity_poly.pdbx_strand_id
1 'polypeptide(L)'
;MGGVDKTFAPLLGIPLIAHTLGRFESSPVIGEIVLVLAPDSVEHGRTLVAERGYKKVTQVCAGGERRQDSVRHGLHALTPCDLVMVHDGARPCVDSAMLERAARTAGEHGATVAGMPVKDTIKRVAADLVIEDTPERALLWQAQTPQVFGYDLLVEAHRVIEGDFTDDAAMVESLGNRVRMFEGSYENIKVTTASDLVIAEAFLEQLGLPQSRQGFDSHPLVPDRRLVLGGVEIPHDHGLEGHSDGDVLVHALMDSLLGAANLGDKGIHFPSSDPRYRDISSLLLLERVATLVKDAGWRVSNVDATMLAQTPRLGPFIQAMRERSATALGISPDRVSIKATTTDHLGFVGRSEGIAVCAVACIVSNGPGAN
;
A
#
# COMPACT_ATOMS: atom_id res chain seq x y z
N MET A 1 15.78 -13.90 -8.99
CA MET A 1 14.74 -14.62 -8.21
C MET A 1 14.56 -15.98 -8.86
N GLY A 2 15.18 -17.02 -8.29
CA GLY A 2 15.08 -18.37 -8.82
C GLY A 2 13.72 -18.99 -8.48
N GLY A 3 12.93 -19.32 -9.50
CA GLY A 3 11.74 -20.18 -9.37
C GLY A 3 10.50 -19.59 -8.68
N VAL A 4 10.56 -18.39 -8.09
CA VAL A 4 9.38 -17.75 -7.47
C VAL A 4 8.55 -17.06 -8.54
N ASP A 5 7.26 -17.40 -8.65
CA ASP A 5 6.29 -16.71 -9.50
C ASP A 5 6.18 -15.24 -9.07
N LYS A 6 6.79 -14.35 -9.85
CA LYS A 6 6.88 -12.90 -9.58
C LYS A 6 5.50 -12.26 -9.48
N THR A 7 4.50 -12.85 -10.11
CA THR A 7 3.10 -12.43 -10.13
C THR A 7 2.47 -12.49 -8.72
N PHE A 8 2.99 -13.39 -7.87
CA PHE A 8 2.55 -13.57 -6.48
C PHE A 8 3.57 -13.06 -5.46
N ALA A 9 4.63 -12.37 -5.88
CA ALA A 9 5.55 -11.73 -4.96
C ALA A 9 4.77 -10.72 -4.07
N PRO A 10 5.09 -10.64 -2.76
CA PRO A 10 4.44 -9.68 -1.88
C PRO A 10 4.80 -8.26 -2.29
N LEU A 11 3.78 -7.41 -2.41
CA LEU A 11 3.87 -5.99 -2.70
C LEU A 11 2.92 -5.28 -1.74
N LEU A 12 3.44 -4.45 -0.83
CA LEU A 12 2.63 -3.84 0.25
C LEU A 12 1.82 -4.86 1.07
N GLY A 13 2.40 -6.03 1.32
CA GLY A 13 1.80 -7.09 2.15
C GLY A 13 0.75 -7.96 1.46
N ILE A 14 0.47 -7.76 0.17
CA ILE A 14 -0.46 -8.59 -0.62
C ILE A 14 0.19 -9.05 -1.93
N PRO A 15 -0.28 -10.13 -2.60
CA PRO A 15 0.30 -10.57 -3.85
C PRO A 15 0.26 -9.47 -4.92
N LEU A 16 1.33 -9.30 -5.70
CA LEU A 16 1.46 -8.25 -6.71
C LEU A 16 0.23 -8.21 -7.65
N ILE A 17 -0.19 -9.36 -8.18
CA ILE A 17 -1.33 -9.43 -9.08
C ILE A 17 -2.66 -9.02 -8.44
N ALA A 18 -2.78 -9.06 -7.12
CA ALA A 18 -3.96 -8.59 -6.42
C ALA A 18 -4.16 -7.07 -6.61
N HIS A 19 -3.08 -6.29 -6.70
CA HIS A 19 -3.16 -4.85 -7.00
C HIS A 19 -3.71 -4.62 -8.40
N THR A 20 -3.17 -5.34 -9.39
CA THR A 20 -3.63 -5.29 -10.78
C THR A 20 -5.11 -5.69 -10.87
N LEU A 21 -5.49 -6.85 -10.35
CA LEU A 21 -6.87 -7.34 -10.38
C LEU A 21 -7.83 -6.40 -9.65
N GLY A 22 -7.46 -5.86 -8.50
CA GLY A 22 -8.29 -4.92 -7.75
C GLY A 22 -8.63 -3.65 -8.55
N ARG A 23 -7.68 -3.16 -9.37
CA ARG A 23 -7.92 -2.01 -10.26
C ARG A 23 -8.90 -2.32 -11.38
N PHE A 24 -8.79 -3.49 -12.00
CA PHE A 24 -9.72 -3.91 -13.05
C PHE A 24 -11.10 -4.26 -12.48
N GLU A 25 -11.15 -4.93 -11.33
CA GLU A 25 -12.39 -5.29 -10.62
C GLU A 25 -13.21 -4.03 -10.29
N SER A 26 -12.58 -2.99 -9.75
CA SER A 26 -13.25 -1.74 -9.36
C SER A 26 -13.60 -0.83 -10.55
N SER A 27 -13.04 -1.08 -11.74
CA SER A 27 -13.21 -0.20 -12.89
C SER A 27 -14.59 -0.31 -13.54
N PRO A 28 -15.33 0.79 -13.77
CA PRO A 28 -16.65 0.74 -14.40
C PRO A 28 -16.62 0.35 -15.88
N VAL A 29 -15.47 0.48 -16.54
CA VAL A 29 -15.32 0.11 -17.97
C VAL A 29 -15.00 -1.38 -18.18
N ILE A 30 -14.79 -2.13 -17.11
CA ILE A 30 -14.52 -3.57 -17.15
C ILE A 30 -15.77 -4.34 -16.73
N GLY A 31 -16.27 -5.20 -17.61
CA GLY A 31 -17.43 -6.06 -17.37
C GLY A 31 -17.07 -7.49 -16.95
N GLU A 32 -15.97 -8.03 -17.48
CA GLU A 32 -15.51 -9.41 -17.24
C GLU A 32 -13.97 -9.44 -17.24
N ILE A 33 -13.40 -10.33 -16.42
CA ILE A 33 -11.97 -10.57 -16.29
C ILE A 33 -11.71 -12.08 -16.36
N VAL A 34 -10.79 -12.48 -17.24
CA VAL A 34 -10.21 -13.83 -17.24
C VAL A 34 -8.78 -13.74 -16.77
N LEU A 35 -8.48 -14.46 -15.68
CA LEU A 35 -7.14 -14.54 -15.12
C LEU A 35 -6.39 -15.74 -15.72
N VAL A 36 -5.38 -15.47 -16.54
CA VAL A 36 -4.52 -16.50 -17.13
C VAL A 36 -3.21 -16.57 -16.35
N LEU A 37 -2.86 -17.76 -15.85
CA LEU A 37 -1.67 -18.00 -15.02
C LEU A 37 -0.86 -19.18 -15.52
N ALA A 38 0.39 -19.30 -15.04
CA ALA A 38 1.15 -20.54 -15.22
C ALA A 38 0.36 -21.75 -14.64
N PRO A 39 0.43 -22.94 -15.25
CA PRO A 39 -0.38 -24.10 -14.84
C PRO A 39 -0.31 -24.45 -13.35
N ASP A 40 0.86 -24.29 -12.75
CA ASP A 40 1.15 -24.51 -11.32
C ASP A 40 0.61 -23.40 -10.39
N SER A 41 0.36 -22.21 -10.93
CA SER A 41 -0.17 -21.06 -10.19
C SER A 41 -1.71 -20.93 -10.25
N VAL A 42 -2.39 -21.75 -11.06
CA VAL A 42 -3.85 -21.63 -11.28
C VAL A 42 -4.65 -21.78 -9.98
N GLU A 43 -4.35 -22.80 -9.16
CA GLU A 43 -5.05 -23.00 -7.88
C GLU A 43 -4.81 -21.83 -6.91
N HIS A 44 -3.58 -21.30 -6.88
CA HIS A 44 -3.26 -20.14 -6.06
C HIS A 44 -4.05 -18.90 -6.53
N GLY A 45 -4.20 -18.72 -7.83
CA GLY A 45 -5.05 -17.67 -8.41
C GLY A 45 -6.52 -17.81 -8.01
N ARG A 46 -7.07 -19.03 -8.02
CA ARG A 46 -8.47 -19.29 -7.58
C ARG A 46 -8.67 -18.94 -6.12
N THR A 47 -7.74 -19.35 -5.25
CA THR A 47 -7.77 -19.01 -3.83
C THR A 47 -7.73 -17.49 -3.63
N LEU A 48 -6.82 -16.78 -4.32
CA LEU A 48 -6.73 -15.32 -4.23
C LEU A 48 -8.04 -14.64 -4.65
N VAL A 49 -8.64 -15.07 -5.76
CA VAL A 49 -9.91 -14.52 -6.27
C VAL A 49 -11.03 -14.72 -5.23
N ALA A 50 -11.11 -15.90 -4.63
CA ALA A 50 -12.10 -16.22 -3.60
C ALA A 50 -11.90 -15.41 -2.31
N GLU A 51 -10.66 -15.31 -1.80
CA GLU A 51 -10.30 -14.56 -0.60
C GLU A 51 -10.60 -13.06 -0.75
N ARG A 52 -10.39 -12.51 -1.95
CA ARG A 52 -10.66 -11.10 -2.26
C ARG A 52 -12.11 -10.82 -2.64
N GLY A 53 -12.90 -11.85 -2.89
CA GLY A 53 -14.30 -11.72 -3.30
C GLY A 53 -14.46 -10.99 -4.63
N TYR A 54 -13.52 -11.14 -5.57
CA TYR A 54 -13.62 -10.55 -6.90
C TYR A 54 -14.78 -11.16 -7.68
N LYS A 55 -15.67 -10.31 -8.21
CA LYS A 55 -16.91 -10.71 -8.86
C LYS A 55 -16.82 -10.68 -10.37
N LYS A 56 -15.93 -9.84 -10.93
CA LYS A 56 -15.74 -9.75 -12.38
C LYS A 56 -14.75 -10.79 -12.89
N VAL A 57 -13.97 -11.43 -12.02
CA VAL A 57 -13.10 -12.56 -12.38
C VAL A 57 -13.95 -13.82 -12.56
N THR A 58 -14.36 -14.10 -13.81
CA THR A 58 -15.26 -15.20 -14.14
C THR A 58 -14.53 -16.53 -14.33
N GLN A 59 -13.26 -16.48 -14.74
CA GLN A 59 -12.44 -17.65 -15.01
C GLN A 59 -11.00 -17.45 -14.52
N VAL A 60 -10.40 -18.54 -14.03
CA VAL A 60 -8.95 -18.66 -13.80
C VAL A 60 -8.47 -19.88 -14.58
N CYS A 61 -7.64 -19.66 -15.59
CA CYS A 61 -7.21 -20.71 -16.52
C CYS A 61 -5.69 -20.76 -16.68
N ALA A 62 -5.22 -21.93 -17.15
CA ALA A 62 -3.81 -22.15 -17.44
C ALA A 62 -3.43 -21.51 -18.78
N GLY A 63 -2.32 -20.77 -18.75
CA GLY A 63 -1.67 -20.25 -19.95
C GLY A 63 -1.05 -21.34 -20.82
N GLY A 64 -0.61 -20.95 -22.01
CA GLY A 64 0.17 -21.79 -22.90
C GLY A 64 1.67 -21.55 -22.74
N GLU A 65 2.48 -22.18 -23.61
CA GLU A 65 3.95 -22.08 -23.56
C GLU A 65 4.45 -20.66 -23.83
N ARG A 66 3.79 -19.94 -24.76
CA ARG A 66 4.13 -18.55 -25.10
C ARG A 66 3.09 -17.59 -24.54
N ARG A 67 3.46 -16.30 -24.47
CA ARG A 67 2.55 -15.22 -24.08
C ARG A 67 1.28 -15.21 -24.95
N GLN A 68 1.44 -15.30 -26.27
CA GLN A 68 0.32 -15.30 -27.21
C GLN A 68 -0.61 -16.52 -27.07
N ASP A 69 -0.08 -17.70 -26.68
CA ASP A 69 -0.91 -18.88 -26.44
C ASP A 69 -1.77 -18.69 -25.18
N SER A 70 -1.19 -18.06 -24.16
CA SER A 70 -1.90 -17.67 -22.94
C SER A 70 -3.01 -16.66 -23.21
N VAL A 71 -2.74 -15.62 -24.01
CA VAL A 71 -3.77 -14.64 -24.42
C VAL A 71 -4.89 -15.33 -25.19
N ARG A 72 -4.55 -16.21 -26.13
CA ARG A 72 -5.54 -17.01 -26.88
C ARG A 72 -6.43 -17.84 -25.95
N HIS A 73 -5.87 -18.54 -24.96
CA HIS A 73 -6.67 -19.27 -23.96
C HIS A 73 -7.60 -18.35 -23.18
N GLY A 74 -7.13 -17.16 -22.81
CA GLY A 74 -7.94 -16.13 -22.17
C GLY A 74 -9.11 -15.68 -23.04
N LEU A 75 -8.87 -15.43 -24.33
CA LEU A 75 -9.91 -15.06 -25.29
C LEU A 75 -10.98 -16.14 -25.44
N HIS A 76 -10.59 -17.41 -25.53
CA HIS A 76 -11.56 -18.51 -25.61
C HIS A 76 -12.40 -18.69 -24.34
N ALA A 77 -11.91 -18.23 -23.20
CA ALA A 77 -12.62 -18.30 -21.92
C ALA A 77 -13.50 -17.06 -21.65
N LEU A 78 -13.31 -15.96 -22.38
CA LEU A 78 -14.12 -14.76 -22.29
C LEU A 78 -15.47 -14.94 -22.98
N THR A 79 -16.49 -14.27 -22.46
CA THR A 79 -17.72 -14.06 -23.23
C THR A 79 -17.41 -13.10 -24.39
N PRO A 80 -17.86 -13.38 -25.64
CA PRO A 80 -17.69 -12.43 -26.74
C PRO A 80 -18.20 -11.03 -26.39
N CYS A 81 -17.40 -10.02 -26.71
CA CYS A 81 -17.63 -8.63 -26.32
C CYS A 81 -17.19 -7.68 -27.45
N ASP A 82 -17.44 -6.37 -27.30
CA ASP A 82 -17.01 -5.40 -28.32
C ASP A 82 -15.50 -5.16 -28.28
N LEU A 83 -14.94 -4.98 -27.07
CA LEU A 83 -13.55 -4.66 -26.83
C LEU A 83 -12.95 -5.59 -25.78
N VAL A 84 -11.73 -6.06 -26.04
CA VAL A 84 -10.92 -6.84 -25.10
C VAL A 84 -9.68 -6.06 -24.69
N MET A 85 -9.40 -6.02 -23.39
CA MET A 85 -8.18 -5.43 -22.83
C MET A 85 -7.22 -6.54 -22.38
N VAL A 86 -6.04 -6.60 -23.01
CA VAL A 86 -4.96 -7.49 -22.58
C VAL A 86 -4.00 -6.70 -21.71
N HIS A 87 -3.81 -7.16 -20.47
CA HIS A 87 -2.95 -6.49 -19.49
C HIS A 87 -2.00 -7.47 -18.80
N ASP A 88 -0.79 -7.01 -18.52
CA ASP A 88 0.23 -7.83 -17.87
C ASP A 88 -0.07 -7.83 -16.36
N GLY A 89 -0.28 -9.00 -15.75
CA GLY A 89 -0.47 -9.12 -14.30
C GLY A 89 0.66 -8.48 -13.47
N ALA A 90 1.86 -8.39 -14.05
CA ALA A 90 3.06 -7.78 -13.48
C ALA A 90 3.11 -6.24 -13.52
N ARG A 91 2.02 -5.54 -13.90
CA ARG A 91 1.93 -4.07 -13.93
C ARG A 91 0.90 -3.57 -12.89
N PRO A 92 1.26 -3.56 -11.59
CA PRO A 92 0.30 -3.29 -10.53
C PRO A 92 -0.13 -1.81 -10.44
N CYS A 93 0.66 -0.89 -11.02
CA CYS A 93 0.48 0.56 -10.90
C CYS A 93 -0.43 1.19 -11.97
N VAL A 94 -1.25 0.39 -12.66
CA VAL A 94 -2.24 0.91 -13.61
C VAL A 94 -3.33 1.70 -12.87
N ASP A 95 -3.64 2.91 -13.35
CA ASP A 95 -4.66 3.79 -12.75
C ASP A 95 -6.00 3.73 -13.49
N SER A 96 -7.08 4.14 -12.82
CA SER A 96 -8.43 4.12 -13.39
C SER A 96 -8.57 5.03 -14.61
N ALA A 97 -7.89 6.18 -14.62
CA ALA A 97 -7.95 7.11 -15.73
C ALA A 97 -7.30 6.50 -16.99
N MET A 98 -6.28 5.66 -16.84
CA MET A 98 -5.62 4.94 -17.92
C MET A 98 -6.56 3.88 -18.51
N LEU A 99 -7.33 3.16 -17.68
CA LEU A 99 -8.34 2.21 -18.15
C LEU A 99 -9.45 2.89 -18.95
N GLU A 100 -9.96 4.04 -18.45
CA GLU A 100 -10.97 4.83 -19.16
C GLU A 100 -10.44 5.40 -20.48
N ARG A 101 -9.20 5.92 -20.49
CA ARG A 101 -8.52 6.36 -21.72
C ARG A 101 -8.36 5.21 -22.71
N ALA A 102 -7.98 4.03 -22.24
CA ALA A 102 -7.81 2.84 -23.07
C ALA A 102 -9.14 2.44 -23.74
N ALA A 103 -10.22 2.32 -22.97
CA ALA A 103 -11.56 2.00 -23.48
C ALA A 103 -12.03 3.01 -24.54
N ARG A 104 -11.94 4.30 -24.23
CA ARG A 104 -12.38 5.37 -25.13
C ARG A 104 -11.58 5.36 -26.44
N THR A 105 -10.26 5.32 -26.35
CA THR A 105 -9.39 5.39 -27.54
C THR A 105 -9.57 4.16 -28.42
N ALA A 106 -9.78 2.98 -27.82
CA ALA A 106 -10.09 1.77 -28.56
C ALA A 106 -11.47 1.81 -29.22
N GLY A 107 -12.48 2.38 -28.56
CA GLY A 107 -13.80 2.61 -29.18
C GLY A 107 -13.74 3.49 -30.42
N GLU A 108 -12.79 4.42 -30.49
CA GLU A 108 -12.58 5.32 -31.65
C GLU A 108 -11.73 4.70 -32.77
N HIS A 109 -10.78 3.83 -32.43
CA HIS A 109 -9.74 3.36 -33.37
C HIS A 109 -9.70 1.84 -33.60
N GLY A 110 -10.46 1.05 -32.84
CA GLY A 110 -10.55 -0.40 -32.95
C GLY A 110 -9.36 -1.18 -32.36
N ALA A 111 -8.13 -0.65 -32.46
CA ALA A 111 -6.92 -1.28 -31.93
C ALA A 111 -5.95 -0.25 -31.35
N THR A 112 -5.58 -0.42 -30.08
CA THR A 112 -4.77 0.56 -29.35
C THR A 112 -3.78 -0.07 -28.37
N VAL A 113 -2.69 0.65 -28.13
CA VAL A 113 -1.62 0.23 -27.21
C VAL A 113 -1.24 1.40 -26.31
N ALA A 114 -1.15 1.13 -25.01
CA ALA A 114 -0.57 2.08 -24.08
C ALA A 114 0.93 2.25 -24.35
N GLY A 115 1.45 3.47 -24.24
CA GLY A 115 2.89 3.66 -24.16
C GLY A 115 3.30 5.05 -23.73
N MET A 116 4.61 5.26 -23.61
CA MET A 116 5.21 6.53 -23.24
C MET A 116 6.38 6.89 -24.17
N PRO A 117 6.59 8.18 -24.50
CA PRO A 117 7.81 8.61 -25.18
C PRO A 117 9.06 8.17 -24.40
N VAL A 118 10.08 7.71 -25.14
CA VAL A 118 11.37 7.35 -24.53
C VAL A 118 12.08 8.62 -24.04
N LYS A 119 12.59 8.60 -22.80
CA LYS A 119 13.39 9.70 -22.22
C LYS A 119 14.86 9.64 -22.63
N ASP A 120 15.43 8.45 -22.62
CA ASP A 120 16.85 8.23 -22.88
C ASP A 120 17.17 8.20 -24.38
N THR A 121 18.43 8.49 -24.71
CA THR A 121 18.93 8.29 -26.08
C THR A 121 19.07 6.80 -26.34
N ILE A 122 18.35 6.27 -27.34
CA ILE A 122 18.45 4.86 -27.74
C ILE A 122 19.53 4.70 -28.80
N LYS A 123 20.37 3.68 -28.65
CA LYS A 123 21.34 3.24 -29.65
C LYS A 123 20.92 1.89 -30.21
N ARG A 124 20.88 1.74 -31.52
CA ARG A 124 20.87 0.41 -32.15
C ARG A 124 22.30 -0.08 -32.20
N VAL A 125 22.54 -1.27 -31.66
CA VAL A 125 23.87 -1.87 -31.57
C VAL A 125 23.87 -3.22 -32.28
N ALA A 126 25.00 -3.55 -32.90
CA ALA A 126 25.26 -4.88 -33.44
C ALA A 126 25.50 -5.90 -32.31
N ALA A 127 25.62 -7.18 -32.67
CA ALA A 127 25.83 -8.27 -31.70
C ALA A 127 27.14 -8.14 -30.89
N ASP A 128 28.13 -7.43 -31.41
CA ASP A 128 29.41 -7.12 -30.76
C ASP A 128 29.39 -5.80 -29.96
N LEU A 129 28.21 -5.22 -29.75
CA LEU A 129 27.96 -3.96 -29.03
C LEU A 129 28.51 -2.69 -29.71
N VAL A 130 28.90 -2.77 -30.99
CA VAL A 130 29.22 -1.58 -31.78
C VAL A 130 27.93 -0.81 -32.12
N ILE A 131 27.95 0.51 -31.94
CA ILE A 131 26.81 1.38 -32.29
C ILE A 131 26.66 1.45 -33.81
N GLU A 132 25.48 1.06 -34.31
CA GLU A 132 25.11 1.17 -35.73
C GLU A 132 24.40 2.48 -36.05
N ASP A 133 23.48 2.90 -35.17
CA ASP A 133 22.61 4.05 -35.40
C ASP A 133 22.02 4.60 -34.09
N THR A 134 21.55 5.85 -34.13
CA THR A 134 20.80 6.52 -33.06
C THR A 134 19.46 6.99 -33.64
N PRO A 135 18.37 6.23 -33.47
CA PRO A 135 17.08 6.61 -34.03
C PRO A 135 16.56 7.94 -33.45
N GLU A 136 15.67 8.61 -34.19
CA GLU A 136 15.07 9.86 -33.74
C GLU A 136 14.18 9.62 -32.51
N ARG A 137 14.66 10.02 -31.33
CA ARG A 137 13.99 9.78 -30.03
C ARG A 137 12.55 10.27 -29.99
N ALA A 138 12.21 11.36 -30.69
CA ALA A 138 10.86 11.93 -30.72
C ALA A 138 9.81 10.96 -31.31
N LEU A 139 10.24 9.97 -32.11
CA LEU A 139 9.39 8.97 -32.73
C LEU A 139 9.40 7.62 -31.97
N LEU A 140 10.16 7.52 -30.87
CA LEU A 140 10.29 6.28 -30.10
C LEU A 140 9.41 6.29 -28.86
N TRP A 141 8.61 5.24 -28.72
CA TRP A 141 7.74 5.02 -27.58
C TRP A 141 8.01 3.65 -26.97
N GLN A 142 7.92 3.56 -25.64
CA GLN A 142 7.98 2.30 -24.91
C GLN A 142 6.56 1.75 -24.79
N ALA A 143 6.32 0.59 -25.38
CA ALA A 143 5.05 -0.09 -25.28
C ALA A 143 4.78 -0.56 -23.84
N GLN A 144 3.53 -0.39 -23.42
CA GLN A 144 3.00 -0.82 -22.15
C GLN A 144 1.73 -1.66 -22.38
N THR A 145 1.11 -2.09 -21.30
CA THR A 145 -0.25 -2.61 -21.31
C THR A 145 -1.11 -1.76 -20.35
N PRO A 146 -2.43 -1.62 -20.53
CA PRO A 146 -3.28 -2.43 -21.39
C PRO A 146 -3.10 -2.17 -22.89
N GLN A 147 -3.23 -3.23 -23.67
CA GLN A 147 -3.47 -3.17 -25.12
C GLN A 147 -4.94 -3.53 -25.33
N VAL A 148 -5.65 -2.76 -26.15
CA VAL A 148 -7.10 -2.87 -26.29
C VAL A 148 -7.49 -2.99 -27.74
N PHE A 149 -8.27 -4.02 -28.07
CA PHE A 149 -8.63 -4.39 -29.43
C PHE A 149 -10.11 -4.72 -29.52
N GLY A 150 -10.69 -4.62 -30.72
CA GLY A 150 -11.93 -5.31 -31.04
C GLY A 150 -11.77 -6.81 -30.77
N TYR A 151 -12.72 -7.42 -30.07
CA TYR A 151 -12.64 -8.84 -29.70
C TYR A 151 -12.47 -9.74 -30.93
N ASP A 152 -13.35 -9.59 -31.92
CA ASP A 152 -13.31 -10.38 -33.15
C ASP A 152 -12.00 -10.20 -33.93
N LEU A 153 -11.47 -8.97 -33.94
CA LEU A 153 -10.19 -8.65 -34.57
C LEU A 153 -9.03 -9.40 -33.91
N LEU A 154 -8.97 -9.40 -32.57
CA LEU A 154 -7.89 -10.08 -31.86
C LEU A 154 -8.02 -11.61 -31.97
N VAL A 155 -9.24 -12.15 -31.93
CA VAL A 155 -9.50 -13.57 -32.18
C VAL A 155 -9.06 -13.97 -33.59
N GLU A 156 -9.33 -13.14 -34.60
CA GLU A 156 -8.86 -13.38 -35.97
C GLU A 156 -7.33 -13.36 -36.05
N ALA A 157 -6.67 -12.41 -35.38
CA ALA A 157 -5.21 -12.32 -35.35
C ALA A 157 -4.59 -13.63 -34.82
N HIS A 158 -5.08 -14.14 -33.70
CA HIS A 158 -4.63 -15.42 -33.12
C HIS A 158 -4.95 -16.66 -33.97
N ARG A 159 -5.90 -16.57 -34.89
CA ARG A 159 -6.29 -17.68 -35.77
C ARG A 159 -5.43 -17.75 -37.03
N VAL A 160 -5.10 -16.59 -37.60
CA VAL A 160 -4.51 -16.50 -38.95
C VAL A 160 -3.00 -16.24 -38.92
N ILE A 161 -2.51 -15.51 -37.93
CA ILE A 161 -1.10 -15.13 -37.87
C ILE A 161 -0.28 -16.23 -37.20
N GLU A 162 0.73 -16.72 -37.92
CA GLU A 162 1.74 -17.65 -37.43
C GLU A 162 3.05 -16.91 -37.13
N GLY A 163 3.73 -17.27 -36.05
CA GLY A 163 5.00 -16.67 -35.63
C GLY A 163 5.10 -16.50 -34.12
N ASP A 164 6.22 -15.93 -33.66
CA ASP A 164 6.44 -15.57 -32.26
C ASP A 164 6.42 -14.04 -32.12
N PHE A 165 5.39 -13.52 -31.46
CA PHE A 165 5.21 -12.08 -31.24
C PHE A 165 5.46 -11.72 -29.78
N THR A 166 6.06 -10.56 -29.56
CA THR A 166 6.36 -10.04 -28.22
C THR A 166 5.14 -9.40 -27.56
N ASP A 167 4.20 -8.90 -28.36
CA ASP A 167 2.93 -8.33 -27.92
C ASP A 167 1.78 -8.59 -28.92
N ASP A 168 0.56 -8.29 -28.51
CA ASP A 168 -0.66 -8.59 -29.28
C ASP A 168 -0.86 -7.59 -30.43
N ALA A 169 -0.33 -6.37 -30.25
CA ALA A 169 -0.33 -5.32 -31.25
C ALA A 169 0.43 -5.72 -32.52
N ALA A 170 1.63 -6.29 -32.39
CA ALA A 170 2.41 -6.73 -33.55
C ALA A 170 1.68 -7.80 -34.39
N MET A 171 0.84 -8.61 -33.75
CA MET A 171 0.01 -9.60 -34.43
C MET A 171 -1.12 -8.94 -35.24
N VAL A 172 -1.79 -7.95 -34.63
CA VAL A 172 -2.83 -7.15 -35.29
C VAL A 172 -2.26 -6.29 -36.44
N GLU A 173 -1.05 -5.74 -36.27
CA GLU A 173 -0.31 -5.04 -37.32
C GLU A 173 0.01 -5.96 -38.50
N SER A 174 0.37 -7.21 -38.23
CA SER A 174 0.67 -8.22 -39.25
C SER A 174 -0.55 -8.63 -40.08
N LEU A 175 -1.78 -8.47 -39.55
CA LEU A 175 -3.02 -8.57 -40.33
C LEU A 175 -3.26 -7.35 -41.25
N GLY A 176 -2.41 -6.32 -41.20
CA GLY A 176 -2.57 -5.08 -41.96
C GLY A 176 -3.46 -4.03 -41.27
N ASN A 177 -3.84 -4.26 -40.01
CA ASN A 177 -4.63 -3.30 -39.24
C ASN A 177 -3.74 -2.22 -38.63
N ARG A 178 -4.30 -1.02 -38.47
CA ARG A 178 -3.58 0.09 -37.82
C ARG A 178 -3.78 0.02 -36.31
N VAL A 179 -2.69 0.00 -35.57
CA VAL A 179 -2.71 0.09 -34.10
C VAL A 179 -2.32 1.49 -33.67
N ARG A 180 -3.12 2.10 -32.78
CA ARG A 180 -2.92 3.48 -32.31
C ARG A 180 -2.31 3.50 -30.91
N MET A 181 -1.21 4.23 -30.74
CA MET A 181 -0.68 4.51 -29.42
C MET A 181 -1.58 5.50 -28.67
N PHE A 182 -1.79 5.27 -27.38
CA PHE A 182 -2.33 6.24 -26.44
C PHE A 182 -1.38 6.43 -25.26
N GLU A 183 -1.47 7.59 -24.62
CA GLU A 183 -0.58 7.94 -23.52
C GLU A 183 -0.90 7.12 -22.25
N GLY A 184 0.09 6.33 -21.83
CA GLY A 184 0.07 5.53 -20.62
C GLY A 184 0.49 6.34 -19.39
N SER A 185 1.36 5.75 -18.57
CA SER A 185 1.99 6.43 -17.43
C SER A 185 3.41 5.90 -17.21
N TYR A 186 4.35 6.78 -16.83
CA TYR A 186 5.68 6.34 -16.41
C TYR A 186 5.64 5.53 -15.11
N GLU A 187 4.57 5.65 -14.31
CA GLU A 187 4.38 4.90 -13.07
C GLU A 187 3.88 3.46 -13.34
N ASN A 188 3.29 3.22 -14.52
CA ASN A 188 2.78 1.91 -14.96
C ASN A 188 3.93 0.95 -15.38
N ILE A 189 4.90 0.78 -14.49
CA ILE A 189 6.07 -0.07 -14.70
C ILE A 189 5.67 -1.55 -14.70
N LYS A 190 6.42 -2.35 -15.47
CA LYS A 190 6.35 -3.81 -15.38
C LYS A 190 7.38 -4.28 -14.36
N VAL A 191 6.93 -4.96 -13.32
CA VAL A 191 7.82 -5.53 -12.32
C VAL A 191 8.52 -6.75 -12.92
N THR A 192 9.84 -6.64 -13.11
CA THR A 192 10.68 -7.70 -13.68
C THR A 192 11.81 -8.13 -12.75
N THR A 193 12.23 -7.25 -11.84
CA THR A 193 13.33 -7.39 -10.90
C THR A 193 12.90 -7.08 -9.46
N ALA A 194 13.79 -7.35 -8.50
CA ALA A 194 13.56 -7.01 -7.09
C ALA A 194 13.50 -5.49 -6.85
N SER A 195 14.32 -4.71 -7.56
CA SER A 195 14.31 -3.25 -7.47
C SER A 195 13.00 -2.66 -7.99
N ASP A 196 12.37 -3.31 -8.97
CA ASP A 196 11.08 -2.86 -9.50
C ASP A 196 9.96 -2.98 -8.46
N LEU A 197 10.04 -3.93 -7.51
CA LEU A 197 9.07 -4.02 -6.41
C LEU A 197 9.12 -2.77 -5.53
N VAL A 198 10.31 -2.33 -5.12
CA VAL A 198 10.48 -1.11 -4.30
C VAL A 198 9.93 0.12 -5.02
N ILE A 199 10.17 0.22 -6.34
CA ILE A 199 9.65 1.32 -7.16
C ILE A 199 8.12 1.23 -7.27
N ALA A 200 7.57 0.03 -7.49
CA ALA A 200 6.13 -0.18 -7.55
C ALA A 200 5.45 0.15 -6.23
N GLU A 201 6.04 -0.21 -5.08
CA GLU A 201 5.56 0.19 -3.75
C GLU A 201 5.48 1.70 -3.62
N ALA A 202 6.53 2.42 -4.03
CA ALA A 202 6.53 3.88 -3.97
C ALA A 202 5.43 4.52 -4.83
N PHE A 203 5.18 3.99 -6.04
CA PHE A 203 4.09 4.46 -6.90
C PHE A 203 2.69 4.11 -6.35
N LEU A 204 2.51 2.88 -5.85
CA LEU A 204 1.23 2.41 -5.31
C LEU A 204 0.85 3.06 -3.99
N GLU A 205 1.83 3.32 -3.12
CA GLU A 205 1.58 4.04 -1.87
C GLU A 205 1.18 5.49 -2.13
N GLN A 206 1.43 6.04 -3.34
CA GLN A 206 1.34 7.48 -3.65
C GLN A 206 1.83 8.29 -2.45
N LEU A 207 2.97 7.90 -1.86
CA LEU A 207 3.40 8.25 -0.49
C LEU A 207 2.95 9.66 -0.13
N GLY A 208 1.79 9.75 0.54
CA GLY A 208 1.35 11.00 1.12
C GLY A 208 2.47 11.46 2.03
N LEU A 209 2.86 12.74 1.93
CA LEU A 209 3.96 13.27 2.72
C LEU A 209 3.76 12.87 4.19
N PRO A 210 4.77 12.25 4.84
CA PRO A 210 4.63 11.78 6.20
C PRO A 210 4.13 12.92 7.09
N GLN A 211 3.07 12.66 7.84
CA GLN A 211 2.53 13.62 8.79
C GLN A 211 3.09 13.31 10.17
N SER A 212 3.81 14.28 10.73
CA SER A 212 4.32 14.21 12.09
C SER A 212 3.66 15.26 12.96
N ARG A 213 3.20 14.88 14.14
CA ARG A 213 2.68 15.82 15.15
C ARG A 213 3.12 15.43 16.55
N GLN A 214 3.13 16.42 17.41
CA GLN A 214 3.45 16.28 18.82
C GLN A 214 2.18 16.04 19.64
N GLY A 215 2.28 15.18 20.64
CA GLY A 215 1.35 15.09 21.75
C GLY A 215 2.07 15.46 23.05
N PHE A 216 1.35 16.11 23.95
CA PHE A 216 1.85 16.44 25.29
C PHE A 216 0.76 16.15 26.30
N ASP A 217 1.13 15.50 27.40
CA ASP A 217 0.21 15.34 28.54
C ASP A 217 0.98 15.37 29.85
N SER A 218 0.29 15.72 30.94
CA SER A 218 0.86 15.74 32.29
C SER A 218 -0.21 15.49 33.34
N HIS A 219 0.07 14.60 34.29
CA HIS A 219 -0.82 14.29 35.41
C HIS A 219 -0.09 14.50 36.75
N PRO A 220 -0.79 14.97 37.79
CA PRO A 220 -0.21 15.07 39.12
C PRO A 220 -0.06 13.69 39.76
N LEU A 221 0.94 13.55 40.63
CA LEU A 221 1.14 12.37 41.46
C LEU A 221 0.31 12.50 42.74
N VAL A 222 -0.47 11.47 43.05
CA VAL A 222 -1.35 11.42 44.23
C VAL A 222 -1.15 10.10 44.98
N PRO A 223 -1.27 10.11 46.32
CA PRO A 223 -1.18 8.89 47.12
C PRO A 223 -2.34 7.94 46.81
N ASP A 224 -2.21 6.68 47.22
CA ASP A 224 -3.27 5.66 47.16
C ASP A 224 -3.81 5.35 45.74
N ARG A 225 -3.01 5.63 44.70
CA ARG A 225 -3.27 5.18 43.32
C ARG A 225 -2.09 4.36 42.78
N ARG A 226 -2.41 3.43 41.88
CA ARG A 226 -1.40 2.69 41.12
C ARG A 226 -0.76 3.60 40.08
N LEU A 227 0.56 3.53 39.94
CA LEU A 227 1.28 4.21 38.86
C LEU A 227 1.30 3.31 37.63
N VAL A 228 0.56 3.69 36.59
CA VAL A 228 0.52 2.97 35.31
C VAL A 228 1.12 3.87 34.23
N LEU A 229 2.09 3.36 33.49
CA LEU A 229 2.71 4.04 32.35
C LEU A 229 2.96 3.03 31.22
N GLY A 230 2.52 3.33 29.99
CA GLY A 230 2.62 2.40 28.86
C GLY A 230 1.93 1.06 29.12
N GLY A 231 0.87 1.07 29.93
CA GLY A 231 0.15 -0.08 30.47
C GLY A 231 0.94 -0.91 31.48
N VAL A 232 2.13 -0.49 31.91
CA VAL A 232 2.96 -1.19 32.90
C VAL A 232 2.73 -0.58 34.27
N GLU A 233 2.41 -1.42 35.27
CA GLU A 233 2.33 -0.99 36.67
C GLU A 233 3.75 -0.83 37.25
N ILE A 234 4.03 0.33 37.81
CA ILE A 234 5.33 0.69 38.37
C ILE A 234 5.21 0.74 39.89
N PRO A 235 6.05 -0.02 40.63
CA PRO A 235 6.10 0.08 42.08
C PRO A 235 6.46 1.49 42.55
N HIS A 236 5.51 2.18 43.15
CA HIS A 236 5.65 3.52 43.69
C HIS A 236 4.57 3.78 44.75
N ASP A 237 4.82 4.71 45.67
CA ASP A 237 3.89 5.10 46.74
C ASP A 237 2.81 6.09 46.27
N HIS A 238 2.98 6.65 45.07
CA HIS A 238 2.03 7.54 44.40
C HIS A 238 1.71 7.04 42.98
N GLY A 239 0.48 7.28 42.53
CA GLY A 239 0.02 7.05 41.15
C GLY A 239 -0.42 8.35 40.49
N LEU A 240 -0.83 8.30 39.22
CA LEU A 240 -1.22 9.50 38.48
C LEU A 240 -2.72 9.79 38.59
N GLU A 241 -3.06 11.03 38.89
CA GLU A 241 -4.43 11.51 38.84
C GLU A 241 -4.83 11.82 37.40
N GLY A 242 -5.58 10.91 36.80
CA GLY A 242 -6.17 11.11 35.48
C GLY A 242 -7.44 10.29 35.30
N HIS A 243 -8.10 10.54 34.17
CA HIS A 243 -9.18 9.69 33.66
C HIS A 243 -8.63 8.34 33.20
N SER A 244 -9.51 7.33 33.04
CA SER A 244 -9.11 5.95 32.75
C SER A 244 -8.18 5.40 33.85
N ASP A 245 -7.09 4.72 33.48
CA ASP A 245 -6.02 4.27 34.39
C ASP A 245 -4.95 5.35 34.67
N GLY A 246 -5.11 6.57 34.16
CA GLY A 246 -4.21 7.71 34.41
C GLY A 246 -2.89 7.67 33.64
N ASP A 247 -2.77 6.81 32.63
CA ASP A 247 -1.55 6.58 31.85
C ASP A 247 -1.19 7.75 30.92
N VAL A 248 -0.44 8.70 31.47
CA VAL A 248 -0.01 9.92 30.78
C VAL A 248 0.88 9.64 29.55
N LEU A 249 1.61 8.51 29.51
CA LEU A 249 2.41 8.12 28.35
C LEU A 249 1.50 7.74 27.19
N VAL A 250 0.51 6.90 27.45
CA VAL A 250 -0.44 6.48 26.41
C VAL A 250 -1.29 7.65 25.93
N HIS A 251 -1.72 8.54 26.83
CA HIS A 251 -2.47 9.73 26.44
C HIS A 251 -1.70 10.67 25.51
N ALA A 252 -0.42 10.93 25.80
CA ALA A 252 0.43 11.74 24.92
C ALA A 252 0.61 11.09 23.54
N LEU A 253 0.78 9.76 23.49
CA LEU A 253 0.83 9.02 22.23
C LEU A 253 -0.47 9.15 21.43
N MET A 254 -1.63 9.00 22.08
CA MET A 254 -2.94 9.17 21.44
C MET A 254 -3.08 10.56 20.81
N ASP A 255 -2.76 11.63 21.54
CA ASP A 255 -2.88 13.00 21.01
C ASP A 255 -1.91 13.24 19.85
N SER A 256 -0.70 12.68 19.89
CA SER A 256 0.25 12.78 18.78
C SER A 256 -0.26 12.12 17.49
N LEU A 257 -0.95 10.97 17.62
CA LEU A 257 -1.52 10.21 16.50
C LEU A 257 -2.77 10.88 15.92
N LEU A 258 -3.70 11.27 16.79
CA LEU A 258 -4.92 11.98 16.41
C LEU A 258 -4.59 13.32 15.74
N GLY A 259 -3.63 14.06 16.29
CA GLY A 259 -3.12 15.29 15.69
C GLY A 259 -2.52 15.04 14.30
N ALA A 260 -1.69 13.99 14.14
CA ALA A 260 -1.08 13.66 12.86
C ALA A 260 -2.11 13.35 11.77
N ALA A 261 -3.22 12.69 12.15
CA ALA A 261 -4.33 12.39 11.26
C ALA A 261 -5.38 13.53 11.14
N ASN A 262 -5.15 14.67 11.80
CA ASN A 262 -6.08 15.80 11.88
C ASN A 262 -7.48 15.41 12.41
N LEU A 263 -7.52 14.52 13.40
CA LEU A 263 -8.75 14.01 14.03
C LEU A 263 -9.08 14.71 15.35
N GLY A 264 -8.36 15.78 15.71
CA GLY A 264 -8.50 16.47 16.99
C GLY A 264 -7.69 15.80 18.11
N ASP A 265 -8.22 15.80 19.33
CA ASP A 265 -7.56 15.29 20.54
C ASP A 265 -8.36 14.15 21.19
N LYS A 266 -7.75 13.46 22.17
CA LYS A 266 -8.37 12.36 22.89
C LYS A 266 -9.68 12.73 23.59
N GLY A 267 -9.87 13.99 24.00
CA GLY A 267 -11.07 14.43 24.71
C GLY A 267 -12.32 14.45 23.83
N ILE A 268 -12.15 14.65 22.51
CA ILE A 268 -13.22 14.55 21.52
C ILE A 268 -13.69 13.09 21.36
N HIS A 269 -12.74 12.16 21.33
CA HIS A 269 -13.03 10.73 21.06
C HIS A 269 -13.40 9.95 22.32
N PHE A 270 -12.84 10.33 23.46
CA PHE A 270 -13.02 9.67 24.75
C PHE A 270 -13.32 10.71 25.84
N PRO A 271 -14.53 11.31 25.85
CA PRO A 271 -14.87 12.34 26.81
C PRO A 271 -14.80 11.82 28.25
N SER A 272 -14.17 12.57 29.14
CA SER A 272 -14.01 12.21 30.56
C SER A 272 -15.32 12.12 31.36
N SER A 273 -16.40 12.73 30.83
CA SER A 273 -17.74 12.65 31.40
C SER A 273 -18.45 11.34 31.11
N ASP A 274 -17.97 10.55 30.14
CA ASP A 274 -18.56 9.27 29.79
C ASP A 274 -18.11 8.18 30.79
N PRO A 275 -19.04 7.59 31.57
CA PRO A 275 -18.70 6.60 32.58
C PRO A 275 -18.09 5.32 31.99
N ARG A 276 -18.26 5.06 30.68
CA ARG A 276 -17.69 3.87 30.01
C ARG A 276 -16.17 3.84 29.99
N TYR A 277 -15.52 5.00 30.09
CA TYR A 277 -14.05 5.11 30.09
C TYR A 277 -13.46 5.22 31.49
N ARG A 278 -14.29 5.16 32.54
CA ARG A 278 -13.76 5.12 33.91
C ARG A 278 -13.01 3.82 34.14
N ASP A 279 -11.79 3.90 34.65
CA ASP A 279 -10.91 2.77 34.97
C ASP A 279 -10.60 1.82 33.79
N ILE A 280 -10.89 2.23 32.54
CA ILE A 280 -10.50 1.49 31.35
C ILE A 280 -8.98 1.51 31.18
N SER A 281 -8.41 0.46 30.59
CA SER A 281 -7.01 0.50 30.19
C SER A 281 -6.80 1.49 29.05
N SER A 282 -5.86 2.42 29.22
CA SER A 282 -5.54 3.38 28.16
C SER A 282 -4.97 2.71 26.91
N LEU A 283 -4.38 1.51 27.01
CA LEU A 283 -3.92 0.75 25.84
C LEU A 283 -5.07 0.35 24.91
N LEU A 284 -6.25 0.04 25.46
CA LEU A 284 -7.44 -0.24 24.63
C LEU A 284 -7.91 1.02 23.89
N LEU A 285 -7.76 2.19 24.51
CA LEU A 285 -8.03 3.47 23.85
C LEU A 285 -6.99 3.76 22.76
N LEU A 286 -5.72 3.41 22.98
CA LEU A 286 -4.66 3.52 21.98
C LEU A 286 -4.91 2.62 20.77
N GLU A 287 -5.36 1.37 20.98
CA GLU A 287 -5.80 0.47 19.90
C GLU A 287 -6.95 1.09 19.09
N ARG A 288 -7.90 1.73 19.79
CA ARG A 288 -9.01 2.43 19.13
C ARG A 288 -8.50 3.64 18.32
N VAL A 289 -7.54 4.40 18.82
CA VAL A 289 -6.90 5.50 18.07
C VAL A 289 -6.17 4.97 16.84
N ALA A 290 -5.41 3.87 16.96
CA ALA A 290 -4.76 3.25 15.81
C ALA A 290 -5.78 2.84 14.72
N THR A 291 -6.95 2.35 15.14
CA THR A 291 -8.07 2.07 14.23
C THR A 291 -8.60 3.35 13.57
N LEU A 292 -8.83 4.43 14.32
CA LEU A 292 -9.29 5.71 13.77
C LEU A 292 -8.31 6.30 12.76
N VAL A 293 -7.01 6.22 13.04
CA VAL A 293 -5.94 6.63 12.10
C VAL A 293 -6.01 5.81 10.81
N LYS A 294 -6.22 4.49 10.94
CA LYS A 294 -6.42 3.58 9.81
C LYS A 294 -7.65 3.92 8.97
N ASP A 295 -8.79 4.10 9.62
CA ASP A 295 -10.07 4.44 8.99
C ASP A 295 -10.00 5.80 8.27
N ALA A 296 -9.16 6.72 8.75
CA ALA A 296 -8.86 7.99 8.11
C ALA A 296 -7.86 7.89 6.93
N GLY A 297 -7.47 6.66 6.53
CA GLY A 297 -6.60 6.43 5.39
C GLY A 297 -5.10 6.50 5.70
N TRP A 298 -4.70 6.37 6.97
CA TRP A 298 -3.29 6.45 7.36
C TRP A 298 -2.79 5.16 8.01
N ARG A 299 -1.48 4.97 8.04
CA ARG A 299 -0.80 3.94 8.83
C ARG A 299 0.26 4.57 9.70
N VAL A 300 0.36 4.08 10.94
CA VAL A 300 1.43 4.47 11.86
C VAL A 300 2.77 4.01 11.30
N SER A 301 3.69 4.96 11.09
CA SER A 301 5.07 4.67 10.69
C SER A 301 5.89 4.32 11.92
N ASN A 302 6.00 5.27 12.85
CA ASN A 302 6.77 5.15 14.08
C ASN A 302 6.30 6.17 15.12
N VAL A 303 6.61 5.90 16.39
CA VAL A 303 6.36 6.82 17.51
C VAL A 303 7.61 6.99 18.36
N ASP A 304 7.78 8.17 18.93
CA ASP A 304 8.80 8.49 19.91
C ASP A 304 8.16 9.19 21.12
N ALA A 305 8.50 8.77 22.33
CA ALA A 305 8.04 9.43 23.55
C ALA A 305 9.21 9.67 24.52
N THR A 306 9.13 10.78 25.25
CA THR A 306 10.04 11.12 26.34
C THR A 306 9.22 11.46 27.57
N MET A 307 9.34 10.61 28.59
CA MET A 307 8.74 10.83 29.90
C MET A 307 9.67 11.69 30.76
N LEU A 308 9.11 12.72 31.38
CA LEU A 308 9.74 13.63 32.31
C LEU A 308 9.28 13.24 33.72
N ALA A 309 10.13 12.55 34.46
CA ALA A 309 9.82 12.06 35.81
C ALA A 309 11.05 12.14 36.71
N GLN A 310 10.91 12.73 37.90
CA GLN A 310 11.98 12.78 38.89
C GLN A 310 12.11 11.45 39.65
N THR A 311 10.97 10.86 40.01
CA THR A 311 10.84 9.53 40.62
C THR A 311 9.55 8.88 40.10
N PRO A 312 9.46 7.54 39.98
CA PRO A 312 10.53 6.54 40.18
C PRO A 312 11.49 6.43 38.98
N ARG A 313 12.53 5.59 39.10
CA ARG A 313 13.41 5.25 37.96
C ARG A 313 12.64 4.37 36.96
N LEU A 314 12.44 4.88 35.75
CA LEU A 314 11.63 4.20 34.72
C LEU A 314 12.42 3.21 33.84
N GLY A 315 13.76 3.29 33.84
CA GLY A 315 14.63 2.48 32.98
C GLY A 315 14.31 0.98 32.91
N PRO A 316 14.07 0.28 34.05
CA PRO A 316 13.73 -1.14 34.06
C PRO A 316 12.42 -1.50 33.33
N PHE A 317 11.52 -0.53 33.13
CA PHE A 317 10.16 -0.76 32.61
C PHE A 317 10.00 -0.32 31.15
N ILE A 318 10.95 0.45 30.60
CA ILE A 318 10.86 1.03 29.25
C ILE A 318 10.62 -0.05 28.19
N GLN A 319 11.32 -1.18 28.26
CA GLN A 319 11.19 -2.23 27.25
C GLN A 319 9.76 -2.80 27.20
N ALA A 320 9.16 -3.06 28.36
CA ALA A 320 7.79 -3.56 28.45
C ALA A 320 6.77 -2.52 27.93
N MET A 321 6.98 -1.23 28.21
CA MET A 321 6.15 -0.15 27.68
C MET A 321 6.21 -0.09 26.14
N ARG A 322 7.41 -0.28 25.56
CA ARG A 322 7.61 -0.29 24.11
C ARG A 322 6.84 -1.43 23.45
N GLU A 323 6.96 -2.64 24.00
CA GLU A 323 6.29 -3.83 23.47
C GLU A 323 4.76 -3.71 23.53
N ARG A 324 4.21 -3.24 24.65
CA ARG A 324 2.77 -3.03 24.82
C ARG A 324 2.23 -1.95 23.90
N SER A 325 2.92 -0.83 23.79
CA SER A 325 2.55 0.25 22.87
C SER A 325 2.61 -0.20 21.41
N ALA A 326 3.66 -0.95 21.04
CA ALA A 326 3.80 -1.52 19.69
C ALA A 326 2.65 -2.46 19.33
N THR A 327 2.26 -3.31 20.28
CA THR A 327 1.11 -4.23 20.14
C THR A 327 -0.17 -3.45 19.93
N ALA A 328 -0.45 -2.46 20.79
CA ALA A 328 -1.64 -1.63 20.70
C ALA A 328 -1.72 -0.84 19.36
N LEU A 329 -0.58 -0.41 18.83
CA LEU A 329 -0.49 0.32 17.57
C LEU A 329 -0.46 -0.60 16.33
N GLY A 330 -0.31 -1.91 16.49
CA GLY A 330 -0.17 -2.85 15.39
C GLY A 330 1.12 -2.68 14.57
N ILE A 331 2.22 -2.26 15.20
CA ILE A 331 3.52 -2.03 14.55
C ILE A 331 4.65 -2.80 15.24
N SER A 332 5.81 -2.92 14.57
CA SER A 332 7.00 -3.53 15.18
C SER A 332 7.52 -2.71 16.38
N PRO A 333 7.98 -3.34 17.47
CA PRO A 333 8.63 -2.65 18.60
C PRO A 333 9.84 -1.78 18.20
N ASP A 334 10.52 -2.10 17.09
CA ASP A 334 11.64 -1.29 16.58
C ASP A 334 11.19 0.10 16.06
N ARG A 335 9.89 0.27 15.83
CA ARG A 335 9.26 1.53 15.42
C ARG A 335 8.69 2.31 16.60
N VAL A 336 8.90 1.84 17.83
CA VAL A 336 8.48 2.49 19.07
C VAL A 336 9.71 2.84 19.88
N SER A 337 9.92 4.13 20.14
CA SER A 337 10.99 4.64 21.01
C SER A 337 10.37 5.29 22.24
N ILE A 338 10.75 4.83 23.43
CA ILE A 338 10.30 5.39 24.71
C ILE A 338 11.53 5.69 25.55
N LYS A 339 11.63 6.91 26.04
CA LYS A 339 12.76 7.43 26.81
C LYS A 339 12.24 8.04 28.11
N ALA A 340 13.13 8.16 29.09
CA ALA A 340 12.85 8.86 30.33
C ALA A 340 14.01 9.79 30.69
N THR A 341 13.70 10.95 31.25
CA THR A 341 14.68 11.88 31.79
C THR A 341 14.12 12.60 33.02
N THR A 342 15.03 13.06 33.88
CA THR A 342 14.73 13.98 34.97
C THR A 342 14.74 15.42 34.46
N THR A 343 14.31 16.34 35.32
CA THR A 343 14.44 17.80 35.11
C THR A 343 15.40 18.43 36.12
N ASP A 344 16.32 17.61 36.66
CA ASP A 344 17.34 18.00 37.65
C ASP A 344 16.77 18.80 38.83
N HIS A 345 15.67 18.30 39.40
CA HIS A 345 14.95 18.91 40.52
C HIS A 345 14.31 20.28 40.22
N LEU A 346 14.18 20.66 38.94
CA LEU A 346 13.52 21.90 38.50
C LEU A 346 12.04 21.69 38.14
N GLY A 347 11.20 22.68 38.44
CA GLY A 347 9.78 22.66 38.09
C GLY A 347 8.96 21.60 38.85
N PHE A 348 7.70 21.42 38.43
CA PHE A 348 6.78 20.47 39.09
C PHE A 348 7.24 19.02 38.97
N VAL A 349 7.84 18.66 37.81
CA VAL A 349 8.44 17.35 37.61
C VAL A 349 9.58 17.14 38.61
N GLY A 350 10.49 18.11 38.73
CA GLY A 350 11.65 18.01 39.63
C GLY A 350 11.30 18.01 41.12
N ARG A 351 10.14 18.56 41.49
CA ARG A 351 9.56 18.47 42.84
C ARG A 351 8.73 17.20 43.07
N SER A 352 8.68 16.29 42.09
CA SER A 352 7.86 15.08 42.11
C SER A 352 6.35 15.35 42.32
N GLU A 353 5.86 16.49 41.83
CA GLU A 353 4.43 16.85 41.89
C GLU A 353 3.62 16.15 40.79
N GLY A 354 4.28 15.67 39.72
CA GLY A 354 3.64 15.01 38.59
C GLY A 354 4.63 14.47 37.58
N ILE A 355 4.10 13.75 36.59
CA ILE A 355 4.85 13.23 35.44
C ILE A 355 4.27 13.86 34.18
N ALA A 356 5.16 14.28 33.27
CA ALA A 356 4.79 14.80 31.96
C ALA A 356 5.40 13.96 30.85
N VAL A 357 4.76 13.96 29.67
CA VAL A 357 5.23 13.20 28.51
C VAL A 357 5.13 14.05 27.26
N CYS A 358 6.22 14.10 26.50
CA CYS A 358 6.25 14.59 25.13
C CYS A 358 6.31 13.40 24.19
N ALA A 359 5.34 13.28 23.28
CA ALA A 359 5.29 12.25 22.26
C ALA A 359 5.30 12.86 20.86
N VAL A 360 5.84 12.14 19.88
CA VAL A 360 5.78 12.45 18.46
C VAL A 360 5.38 11.19 17.72
N ALA A 361 4.35 11.28 16.88
CA ALA A 361 3.96 10.22 15.97
C ALA A 361 4.21 10.66 14.53
N CYS A 362 4.65 9.72 13.71
CA CYS A 362 4.71 9.85 12.26
C CYS A 362 3.73 8.85 11.63
N ILE A 363 2.86 9.34 10.75
CA ILE A 363 1.94 8.51 9.97
C ILE A 363 2.19 8.73 8.47
N VAL A 364 1.90 7.71 7.69
CA VAL A 364 2.02 7.71 6.22
C VAL A 364 0.70 7.29 5.60
N SER A 365 0.40 7.76 4.39
CA SER A 365 -0.84 7.39 3.72
C SER A 365 -0.91 5.88 3.55
N ASN A 366 -2.08 5.30 3.81
CA ASN A 366 -2.43 4.03 3.18
C ASN A 366 -2.58 4.35 1.69
N GLY A 367 -1.82 3.71 0.82
CA GLY A 367 -2.08 3.82 -0.63
C GLY A 367 -3.54 3.49 -0.93
N PRO A 368 -4.10 3.94 -2.07
CA PRO A 368 -5.50 3.72 -2.40
C PRO A 368 -5.79 2.22 -2.58
N GLY A 369 -6.20 1.52 -1.53
CA GLY A 369 -6.54 0.08 -1.58
C GLY A 369 -6.68 -0.67 -0.25
N ALA A 370 -6.71 0.00 0.90
CA ALA A 370 -6.76 -0.65 2.22
C ALA A 370 -8.13 -0.60 2.93
N ASN A 371 -9.23 -0.46 2.19
CA ASN A 371 -10.60 -0.59 2.72
C ASN A 371 -11.30 -1.81 2.14
#